data_AF-A0A960GWY3-F1
#
_entry.id   AF-A0A960GWY3-F1
#
_cell.length_a   1.000
_cell.length_b   1.000
_cell.length_c   1.000
_cell.angle_alpha   90.00
_cell.angle_beta   90.00
_cell.angle_gamma   90.00
#
_symmetry.space_group_name_H-M   'P 1'
#
loop_
_entity.id
_entity.type
_entity.pdbx_description
1 polymer ?
#
loop_
_entity_poly.entity_id
_entity_poly.type
_entity_poly.pdbx_seq_one_letter_code
_entity_poly.pdbx_strand_id
1 'polypeptide(L)' 'MLQRLFANATEAHAHCDLYCGVYDPAQAKIEALSCLKTLQKYHDSDDEHFKTRAIIIKEQRA' A
#
# COMPACT_ATOMS: atom_id res chain seq x y z
N MET A 1 0.56 -28.22 19.87
CA MET A 1 -0.58 -29.07 19.48
C MET A 1 -1.48 -28.43 18.43
N LEU A 2 -1.89 -27.14 18.55
CA LEU A 2 -2.75 -26.47 17.55
C LEU A 2 -2.18 -26.42 16.12
N GLN A 3 -0.86 -26.24 15.94
CA GLN A 3 -0.26 -26.18 14.61
C GLN A 3 -0.47 -27.46 13.76
N ARG A 4 -0.63 -28.64 14.37
CA ARG A 4 -0.92 -29.89 13.64
C ARG A 4 -2.35 -29.93 13.10
N LEU A 5 -3.28 -29.19 13.68
CA LEU A 5 -4.69 -29.13 13.24
C LEU A 5 -4.84 -28.31 11.95
N PHE A 6 -3.97 -27.33 11.72
CA PHE A 6 -4.00 -26.46 10.55
C PHE A 6 -2.97 -26.84 9.48
N ALA A 7 -2.27 -27.97 9.65
CA ALA A 7 -1.19 -28.40 8.76
C ALA A 7 -1.61 -28.58 7.29
N ASN A 8 -2.90 -28.80 7.03
CA ASN A 8 -3.47 -28.96 5.69
C ASN A 8 -4.56 -27.91 5.38
N ALA A 9 -4.64 -26.82 6.16
CA ALA A 9 -5.63 -25.77 5.91
C ALA A 9 -5.21 -24.94 4.69
N THR A 10 -6.15 -24.65 3.80
CA THR A 10 -5.92 -23.74 2.67
C THR A 10 -5.69 -22.32 3.20
N GLU A 11 -4.67 -21.64 2.67
CA GLU A 11 -4.41 -20.24 3.00
C GLU A 11 -5.61 -19.36 2.57
N ALA A 12 -6.14 -18.58 3.50
CA ALA A 12 -7.24 -17.67 3.24
C ALA A 12 -6.69 -16.29 2.86
N HIS A 13 -7.07 -15.81 1.67
CA HIS A 13 -6.72 -14.49 1.19
C HIS A 13 -7.89 -13.52 1.36
N ALA A 14 -7.67 -12.36 1.96
CA ALA A 14 -8.67 -11.31 2.05
C ALA A 14 -8.05 -9.93 2.27
N HIS A 15 -8.68 -8.90 1.72
CA HIS A 15 -8.29 -7.49 1.90
C HIS A 15 -9.15 -6.74 2.94
N CYS A 16 -10.17 -7.40 3.51
CA CYS A 16 -11.20 -6.74 4.31
C CYS A 16 -11.52 -7.42 5.65
N ASP A 17 -10.69 -8.36 6.12
CA ASP A 17 -10.86 -9.12 7.38
C ASP A 17 -12.17 -9.94 7.55
N LEU A 18 -13.09 -9.89 6.58
CA LEU A 18 -14.26 -10.79 6.48
C LEU A 18 -13.90 -12.15 5.84
N TYR A 19 -12.67 -12.31 5.34
CA TYR A 19 -12.23 -13.49 4.58
C TYR A 19 -12.92 -13.62 3.20
N CYS A 20 -13.05 -12.49 2.47
CA CYS A 20 -13.79 -12.42 1.20
C CYS A 20 -13.22 -13.24 0.02
N GLY A 21 -12.04 -13.84 0.15
CA GLY A 21 -11.37 -14.58 -0.93
C GLY A 21 -10.71 -13.69 -1.99
N VAL A 22 -10.65 -12.37 -1.79
CA VAL A 22 -10.08 -11.40 -2.74
C VAL A 22 -8.84 -10.75 -2.15
N TYR A 23 -7.70 -10.96 -2.82
CA TYR A 23 -6.42 -10.35 -2.51
C TYR A 23 -5.64 -10.08 -3.79
N ASP A 24 -5.05 -8.88 -3.90
CA ASP A 24 -4.20 -8.51 -5.01
C ASP A 24 -3.09 -7.54 -4.52
N PRO A 25 -1.80 -7.92 -4.60
CA PRO A 25 -0.69 -7.02 -4.31
C PRO A 25 -0.67 -5.73 -5.13
N ALA A 26 -1.43 -5.66 -6.23
CA ALA A 26 -1.60 -4.46 -7.04
C ALA A 26 -2.05 -3.25 -6.20
N GLN A 27 -2.87 -3.44 -5.16
CA GLN A 27 -3.28 -2.34 -4.28
C GLN A 27 -2.04 -1.67 -3.64
N ALA A 28 -1.18 -2.45 -2.98
CA ALA A 28 0.05 -1.92 -2.37
C ALA A 28 1.03 -1.37 -3.43
N LYS A 29 1.13 -2.02 -4.59
CA LYS A 29 1.97 -1.54 -5.69
C LYS A 29 1.54 -0.18 -6.23
N ILE A 30 0.24 0.06 -6.36
CA ILE A 30 -0.31 1.35 -6.81
C ILE A 30 0.07 2.45 -5.83
N GLU A 31 0.01 2.19 -4.52
CA GLU A 31 0.40 3.15 -3.50
C GLU A 31 1.91 3.45 -3.51
N ALA A 32 2.74 2.42 -3.61
CA ALA A 32 4.19 2.59 -3.71
C ALA A 32 4.58 3.39 -4.98
N LEU A 33 3.91 3.15 -6.11
CA LEU A 33 4.12 3.93 -7.34
C LEU A 33 3.66 5.38 -7.17
N SER A 34 2.58 5.61 -6.42
CA SER A 34 2.10 6.97 -6.10
C SER A 34 3.12 7.73 -5.25
N CYS A 35 3.78 7.08 -4.29
CA CYS A 35 4.91 7.65 -3.55
C CYS A 35 6.06 8.04 -4.48
N LEU A 36 6.49 7.13 -5.36
CA LEU A 36 7.58 7.37 -6.32
C LEU A 36 7.28 8.56 -7.23
N LYS A 37 6.06 8.63 -7.79
CA LYS A 37 5.67 9.72 -8.68
C LYS A 37 5.46 11.05 -7.96
N THR A 38 5.01 11.03 -6.70
CA THR A 38 4.92 12.24 -5.87
C THR A 38 6.31 12.79 -5.56
N LEU A 39 7.29 11.92 -5.29
CA LEU A 39 8.68 12.32 -5.09
C LEU A 39 9.27 12.97 -6.36
N GLN A 40 9.01 12.39 -7.55
CA GLN A 40 9.42 13.03 -8.81
C GLN A 40 8.84 14.44 -8.94
N LYS A 41 7.52 14.59 -8.71
CA LYS A 41 6.86 15.90 -8.76
C LYS A 41 7.41 16.91 -7.77
N TYR A 42 7.79 16.47 -6.56
CA TYR A 42 8.45 17.31 -5.56
C TYR A 42 9.75 17.90 -6.10
N HIS A 43 10.56 17.10 -6.80
CA HIS A 43 11.83 17.55 -7.39
C HIS A 43 11.66 18.37 -8.68
N ASP A 44 10.55 18.20 -9.40
CA ASP A 44 10.23 18.95 -10.63
C ASP A 44 9.61 20.34 -10.34
N SER A 45 9.46 20.73 -9.07
CA SER A 45 8.84 21.98 -8.65
C SER A 45 9.77 22.78 -7.75
N ASP A 46 9.68 24.11 -7.84
CA ASP A 46 10.33 25.05 -6.91
C ASP A 46 9.32 25.77 -5.99
N ASP A 47 8.01 25.45 -6.09
CA ASP A 47 7.00 26.04 -5.22
C ASP A 47 6.97 25.32 -3.86
N GLU A 48 7.24 26.07 -2.79
CA GLU A 48 7.30 25.53 -1.42
C GLU A 48 5.94 25.03 -0.91
N HIS A 49 4.83 25.64 -1.36
CA HIS A 49 3.49 25.17 -0.99
C HIS A 49 3.20 23.82 -1.67
N PHE A 50 3.56 23.68 -2.95
CA PHE A 50 3.48 22.43 -3.68
C PHE A 50 4.33 21.34 -3.02
N LYS A 51 5.59 21.64 -2.68
CA LYS A 51 6.50 20.71 -2.00
C LYS A 51 5.95 20.23 -0.66
N THR A 52 5.42 21.14 0.16
CA THR A 52 4.77 20.80 1.43
C THR A 52 3.60 19.84 1.23
N ARG A 53 2.75 20.12 0.23
CA ARG A 53 1.61 19.24 -0.10
C ARG A 53 2.06 17.88 -0.64
N ALA A 54 3.12 17.84 -1.45
CA ALA A 54 3.68 16.58 -1.95
C ALA A 54 4.20 15.70 -0.81
N ILE A 55 4.83 16.28 0.22
CA ILE A 55 5.24 15.54 1.43
C ILE A 55 4.01 14.96 2.12
N ILE A 56 2.98 15.77 2.40
CA ILE A 56 1.75 15.33 3.07
C ILE A 56 1.08 14.18 2.31
N ILE A 57 0.94 14.32 0.98
CA ILE A 57 0.33 13.28 0.14
C ILE A 57 1.17 12.00 0.17
N LYS A 58 2.49 12.09 0.04
CA LYS A 58 3.38 10.93 0.08
C LYS A 58 3.24 10.16 1.40
N GLU A 59 3.21 10.84 2.54
CA GLU A 59 3.05 10.21 3.86
C GLU A 59 1.68 9.54 4.04
N GLN A 60 0.64 9.97 3.32
CA GLN A 60 -0.66 9.31 3.35
C GLN A 60 -0.73 8.03 2.50
N ARG A 61 0.21 7.84 1.55
CA ARG A 61 0.24 6.67 0.67
C ARG A 61 1.28 5.62 1.10
N ALA A 62 2.25 6.00 1.93
CA ALA A 62 3.31 5.13 2.45
C ALA A 62 2.80 4.26 3.61
#